data_AF-A0A258ZB86-F1
#
_entry.id   AF-A0A258ZB86-F1
#
_cell.length_a   1.000
_cell.length_b   1.000
_cell.length_c   1.000
_cell.angle_alpha   90.00
_cell.angle_beta   90.00
_cell.angle_gamma   90.00
#
_symmetry.space_group_name_H-M   'P 1'
#
loop_
_entity.id
_entity.type
_entity.pdbx_description
1 polymer ?
#
loop_
_entity_poly.entity_id
_entity_poly.type
_entity_poly.pdbx_seq_one_letter_code
_entity_poly.pdbx_strand_id
1 'polypeptide(L)'
;VDISDEKALSMGYHDMHNSALWRYAKEYTLCDQFFAAAFGGSFLNHQWLIAARTPYVGDESNISKYELDSRGEILRDGVLTPDGYAVNTIQPFHPPFKAKYADEKMRLQPLTYDTIGDRLSAKKISWSWYSGGYDDAVAGKGDIIKYQYHHNPFLYFAKYAPNTQGRGHLKDEKLFFSELREGKLPSVVFFKPAASDNQHPGYASVKAADEKLRHIIESIQANQKVWSKSVIIITYDENGGLWDHAAPPKIDRWGPGTRIPAIIISPYAKRGYVDHTVYDTTSILKMIERRYDLEPLTDRDRNANALKVMEKK
;
A
#
# COMPACT_ATOMS: atom_id res chain seq x y z
N VAL A 1 6.25 36.31 -15.30
CA VAL A 1 7.05 35.09 -15.10
C VAL A 1 6.91 34.79 -13.63
N ASP A 2 6.00 33.88 -13.26
CA ASP A 2 5.93 33.44 -11.87
C ASP A 2 7.19 32.63 -11.62
N ILE A 3 8.10 33.21 -10.84
CA ILE A 3 9.43 32.65 -10.62
C ILE A 3 9.36 31.52 -9.60
N SER A 4 8.25 31.38 -8.86
CA SER A 4 8.01 30.20 -8.02
C SER A 4 6.59 30.07 -7.44
N ASP A 5 5.97 28.94 -7.77
CA ASP A 5 4.96 28.14 -7.08
C ASP A 5 5.53 26.71 -6.78
N GLU A 6 6.87 26.69 -6.63
CA GLU A 6 7.86 25.64 -6.34
C GLU A 6 7.67 24.29 -7.06
N LYS A 7 7.86 24.29 -8.38
CA LYS A 7 8.17 23.10 -9.22
C LYS A 7 9.45 22.34 -8.79
N ALA A 8 10.11 22.77 -7.71
CA ALA A 8 11.24 22.13 -7.05
C ALA A 8 10.86 21.36 -5.77
N LEU A 9 9.56 21.13 -5.51
CA LEU A 9 9.10 20.23 -4.43
C LEU A 9 9.84 18.88 -4.46
N SER A 10 10.20 18.38 -5.65
CA SER A 10 10.98 17.15 -5.78
C SER A 10 12.29 17.17 -5.00
N MET A 11 12.96 18.31 -4.79
CA MET A 11 14.20 18.37 -3.98
C MET A 11 13.93 18.70 -2.50
N GLY A 12 12.67 18.87 -2.11
CA GLY A 12 12.27 19.15 -0.74
C GLY A 12 12.44 17.94 0.19
N TYR A 13 12.61 18.22 1.47
CA TYR A 13 12.59 17.21 2.53
C TYR A 13 11.83 17.73 3.75
N HIS A 14 11.28 16.81 4.54
CA HIS A 14 10.66 17.12 5.82
C HIS A 14 11.62 16.84 6.97
N ASP A 15 11.83 17.82 7.83
CA ASP A 15 12.45 17.58 9.12
C ASP A 15 11.42 16.96 10.07
N MET A 16 11.61 15.67 10.37
CA MET A 16 10.72 14.87 11.21
C MET A 16 11.24 14.70 12.63
N HIS A 17 12.27 15.44 13.09
CA HIS A 17 12.94 15.15 14.37
C HIS A 17 12.02 15.16 15.61
N ASN A 18 10.92 15.91 15.57
CA ASN A 18 9.90 15.99 16.63
C ASN A 18 8.64 15.14 16.36
N SER A 19 8.65 14.34 15.29
CA SER A 19 7.51 13.53 14.90
C SER A 19 7.47 12.19 15.65
N ALA A 20 6.29 11.60 15.73
CA ALA A 20 6.11 10.25 16.25
C ALA A 20 6.83 9.22 15.38
N LEU A 21 6.78 9.35 14.06
CA LEU A 21 7.51 8.50 13.12
C LEU A 21 9.02 8.46 13.46
N TRP A 22 9.66 9.62 13.67
CA TRP A 22 11.07 9.67 14.02
C TRP A 22 11.36 9.10 15.41
N ARG A 23 10.47 9.32 16.39
CA ARG A 23 10.56 8.67 17.70
C ARG A 23 10.60 7.15 17.55
N TYR A 24 9.71 6.57 16.75
CA TYR A 24 9.69 5.12 16.54
C TYR A 24 10.90 4.61 15.75
N ALA A 25 11.42 5.37 14.79
CA ALA A 25 12.66 5.04 14.10
C ALA A 25 13.86 4.95 15.05
N LYS A 26 13.95 5.89 16.02
CA LYS A 26 14.99 5.87 17.07
C LYS A 26 14.79 4.74 18.08
N GLU A 27 13.54 4.40 18.40
CA GLU A 27 13.23 3.41 19.43
C GLU A 27 13.33 1.96 18.90
N TYR A 28 12.96 1.72 17.65
CA TYR A 28 12.88 0.39 17.04
C TYR A 28 13.85 0.23 15.86
N THR A 29 13.44 -0.46 14.79
CA THR A 29 14.27 -0.73 13.61
C THR A 29 13.82 0.14 12.44
N LEU A 30 14.71 0.99 11.94
CA LEU A 30 14.58 1.71 10.68
C LEU A 30 15.18 0.86 9.55
N CYS A 31 14.46 0.67 8.45
CA CYS A 31 14.99 0.02 7.24
C CYS A 31 15.36 1.12 6.23
N ASP A 32 16.65 1.37 6.01
CA ASP A 32 17.13 2.46 5.15
C ASP A 32 17.42 2.02 3.70
N GLN A 33 17.08 0.77 3.37
CA GLN A 33 17.16 0.20 2.02
C GLN A 33 15.82 -0.48 1.64
N PHE A 34 14.69 0.19 1.92
CA PHE A 34 13.35 -0.31 1.61
C PHE A 34 12.74 0.46 0.43
N PHE A 35 12.41 -0.23 -0.65
CA PHE A 35 11.98 0.38 -1.92
C PHE A 35 10.50 0.12 -2.20
N ALA A 36 9.84 1.01 -2.96
CA ALA A 36 8.56 0.69 -3.58
C ALA A 36 8.76 -0.50 -4.53
N ALA A 37 7.84 -1.46 -4.63
CA ALA A 37 8.06 -2.64 -5.48
C ALA A 37 8.02 -2.34 -6.98
N ALA A 38 7.38 -1.23 -7.38
CA ALA A 38 7.32 -0.80 -8.77
C ALA A 38 7.52 0.72 -8.97
N PHE A 39 8.04 1.09 -10.14
CA PHE A 39 8.05 2.44 -10.68
C PHE A 39 6.61 2.86 -10.97
N GLY A 40 6.00 3.65 -10.10
CA GLY A 40 4.64 4.14 -10.29
C GLY A 40 4.00 4.67 -9.02
N GLY A 41 2.78 5.19 -9.16
CA GLY A 41 2.03 5.77 -8.06
C GLY A 41 1.26 4.76 -7.22
N SER A 42 0.39 5.29 -6.35
CA SER A 42 -0.39 4.56 -5.36
C SER A 42 -1.13 3.35 -5.92
N PHE A 43 -1.84 3.50 -7.04
CA PHE A 43 -2.58 2.40 -7.65
C PHE A 43 -1.68 1.18 -7.86
N LEU A 44 -0.55 1.36 -8.56
CA LEU A 44 0.32 0.26 -8.95
C LEU A 44 0.97 -0.40 -7.73
N ASN A 45 1.55 0.39 -6.83
CA ASN A 45 2.24 -0.16 -5.66
C ASN A 45 1.29 -0.85 -4.67
N HIS A 46 0.02 -0.43 -4.59
CA HIS A 46 -1.00 -1.18 -3.85
C HIS A 46 -1.33 -2.54 -4.49
N GLN A 47 -1.29 -2.68 -5.83
CA GLN A 47 -1.43 -3.99 -6.48
C GLN A 47 -0.24 -4.89 -6.16
N TRP A 48 0.97 -4.36 -6.22
CA TRP A 48 2.18 -5.08 -5.86
C TRP A 48 2.19 -5.54 -4.39
N LEU A 49 1.68 -4.71 -3.48
CA LEU A 49 1.56 -5.05 -2.05
C LEU A 49 0.71 -6.30 -1.80
N ILE A 50 -0.29 -6.59 -2.63
CA ILE A 50 -1.21 -7.71 -2.40
C ILE A 50 -1.08 -8.85 -3.41
N ALA A 51 -0.38 -8.64 -4.53
CA ALA A 51 -0.31 -9.60 -5.64
C ALA A 51 1.09 -9.82 -6.22
N ALA A 52 2.10 -9.05 -5.78
CA ALA A 52 3.48 -9.10 -6.27
C ALA A 52 3.62 -8.97 -7.80
N ARG A 53 2.66 -8.33 -8.49
CA ARG A 53 2.68 -8.13 -9.93
C ARG A 53 1.89 -6.89 -10.38
N THR A 54 2.29 -6.36 -11.53
CA THR A 54 1.50 -5.37 -12.28
C THR A 54 0.26 -6.04 -12.88
N PRO A 55 -0.94 -5.45 -12.76
CA PRO A 55 -2.14 -6.00 -13.38
C PRO A 55 -2.00 -6.08 -14.89
N TYR A 56 -2.36 -7.24 -15.43
CA TYR A 56 -2.41 -7.50 -16.87
C TYR A 56 -3.87 -7.66 -17.28
N VAL A 57 -4.27 -6.88 -18.28
CA VAL A 57 -5.62 -6.89 -18.84
C VAL A 57 -5.65 -7.16 -20.34
N GLY A 58 -4.49 -7.27 -20.99
CA GLY A 58 -4.40 -7.54 -22.42
C GLY A 58 -4.94 -6.38 -23.25
N ASP A 59 -5.73 -6.67 -24.28
CA ASP A 59 -6.30 -5.68 -25.18
C ASP A 59 -7.66 -5.16 -24.67
N GLU A 60 -7.63 -4.38 -23.60
CA GLU A 60 -8.82 -3.69 -23.09
C GLU A 60 -9.08 -2.40 -23.88
N SER A 61 -9.93 -2.49 -24.90
CA SER A 61 -10.33 -1.35 -25.74
C SER A 61 -11.18 -0.29 -25.01
N ASN A 62 -11.67 -0.61 -23.82
CA ASN A 62 -12.49 0.25 -22.96
C ASN A 62 -11.68 1.37 -22.29
N ILE A 63 -10.36 1.22 -22.20
CA ILE A 63 -9.49 2.08 -21.40
C ILE A 63 -8.40 2.71 -22.27
N SER A 64 -8.07 3.98 -22.02
CA SER A 64 -7.04 4.69 -22.76
C SER A 64 -5.66 4.03 -22.58
N LYS A 65 -5.08 3.58 -23.69
CA LYS A 65 -3.67 3.18 -23.79
C LYS A 65 -2.79 4.40 -24.01
N TYR A 66 -1.50 4.29 -23.71
CA TYR A 66 -0.52 5.25 -24.21
C TYR A 66 -0.50 5.23 -25.73
N GLU A 67 -0.46 6.40 -26.33
CA GLU A 67 -0.21 6.56 -27.77
C GLU A 67 1.25 6.96 -27.96
N LEU A 68 1.98 6.23 -28.80
CA LEU A 68 3.38 6.52 -29.13
C LEU A 68 3.48 7.06 -30.55
N ASP A 69 4.41 7.99 -30.79
CA ASP A 69 4.77 8.41 -32.15
C ASP A 69 5.63 7.35 -32.85
N SER A 70 5.96 7.57 -34.12
CA SER A 70 6.79 6.67 -34.92
C SER A 70 8.23 6.52 -34.41
N ARG A 71 8.65 7.33 -33.43
CA ARG A 71 9.97 7.27 -32.78
C ARG A 71 9.90 6.61 -31.40
N GLY A 72 8.70 6.25 -30.92
CA GLY A 72 8.48 5.65 -29.61
C GLY A 72 8.27 6.67 -28.49
N GLU A 73 8.08 7.95 -28.80
CA GLU A 73 7.82 9.01 -27.82
C GLU A 73 6.33 9.07 -27.46
N ILE A 74 6.00 9.43 -26.21
CA ILE A 74 4.60 9.50 -25.75
C ILE A 74 3.89 10.70 -26.39
N LEU A 75 2.86 10.43 -27.20
CA LEU A 75 1.92 11.43 -27.74
C LEU A 75 0.78 11.71 -26.77
N ARG A 76 0.28 10.66 -26.09
CA ARG A 76 -0.80 10.77 -25.13
C ARG A 76 -0.56 9.81 -23.96
N ASP A 77 -0.66 10.36 -22.75
CA ASP A 77 -0.61 9.57 -21.52
C ASP A 77 -1.84 8.65 -21.45
N GLY A 78 -1.61 7.42 -21.00
CA GLY A 78 -2.62 6.38 -20.86
C GLY A 78 -2.52 5.71 -19.50
N VAL A 79 -3.47 4.83 -19.20
CA VAL A 79 -3.40 4.03 -17.96
C VAL A 79 -2.88 2.62 -18.20
N LEU A 80 -2.92 2.18 -19.46
CA LEU A 80 -2.42 0.88 -19.92
C LEU A 80 -1.20 1.05 -20.81
N THR A 81 -0.15 0.25 -20.59
CA THR A 81 0.96 0.08 -21.52
C THR A 81 0.47 -0.47 -22.87
N PRO A 82 1.22 -0.28 -23.97
CA PRO A 82 0.84 -0.82 -25.28
C PRO A 82 0.59 -2.34 -25.29
N ASP A 83 1.33 -3.07 -24.46
CA ASP A 83 1.22 -4.52 -24.29
C ASP A 83 0.18 -4.96 -23.24
N GLY A 84 -0.61 -4.04 -22.65
CA GLY A 84 -1.82 -4.38 -21.90
C GLY A 84 -1.68 -4.47 -20.37
N TYR A 85 -0.73 -3.75 -19.77
CA TYR A 85 -0.55 -3.69 -18.32
C TYR A 85 -1.05 -2.36 -17.75
N ALA A 86 -1.80 -2.41 -16.65
CA ALA A 86 -2.25 -1.23 -15.94
C ALA A 86 -1.13 -0.69 -15.03
N VAL A 87 -0.57 0.46 -15.39
CA VAL A 87 0.59 1.07 -14.69
C VAL A 87 0.26 2.40 -14.04
N ASN A 88 -0.85 3.01 -14.45
CA ASN A 88 -1.25 4.36 -14.06
C ASN A 88 -2.62 4.32 -13.35
N THR A 89 -2.98 5.40 -12.65
CA THR A 89 -4.18 5.42 -11.79
C THR A 89 -5.47 5.13 -12.56
N ILE A 90 -6.08 3.99 -12.25
CA ILE A 90 -7.39 3.56 -12.76
C ILE A 90 -8.30 3.18 -11.58
N GLN A 91 -9.63 3.26 -11.75
CA GLN A 91 -10.57 2.91 -10.69
C GLN A 91 -10.88 1.41 -10.62
N PRO A 92 -11.21 0.89 -9.43
CA PRO A 92 -11.64 -0.50 -9.27
C PRO A 92 -12.95 -0.76 -9.99
N PHE A 93 -13.12 -1.97 -10.54
CA PHE A 93 -14.39 -2.38 -11.14
C PHE A 93 -15.52 -2.40 -10.12
N HIS A 94 -15.26 -2.98 -8.95
CA HIS A 94 -16.26 -3.19 -7.92
C HIS A 94 -16.37 -1.96 -7.02
N PRO A 95 -17.60 -1.62 -6.56
CA PRO A 95 -17.78 -0.48 -5.67
C PRO A 95 -17.03 -0.70 -4.34
N PRO A 96 -16.72 0.35 -3.58
CA PRO A 96 -16.97 1.75 -3.91
C PRO A 96 -16.03 2.26 -5.03
N PHE A 97 -16.57 3.13 -5.89
CA PHE A 97 -15.86 3.95 -6.88
C PHE A 97 -16.56 5.31 -6.98
N LYS A 98 -15.90 6.35 -7.51
CA LYS A 98 -16.53 7.67 -7.64
C LYS A 98 -17.67 7.63 -8.66
N ALA A 99 -18.73 8.41 -8.42
CA ALA A 99 -19.88 8.53 -9.33
C ALA A 99 -19.48 8.94 -10.76
N LYS A 100 -18.43 9.75 -10.93
CA LYS A 100 -17.90 10.12 -12.25
C LYS A 100 -17.34 8.95 -13.07
N TYR A 101 -17.11 7.80 -12.43
CA TYR A 101 -16.70 6.55 -13.04
C TYR A 101 -17.83 5.52 -13.00
N ALA A 102 -19.10 5.97 -13.04
CA ALA A 102 -20.25 5.06 -13.08
C ALA A 102 -20.26 4.19 -14.35
N ASP A 103 -19.79 4.73 -15.48
CA ASP A 103 -19.52 3.96 -16.69
C ASP A 103 -18.39 2.97 -16.43
N GLU A 104 -18.71 1.68 -16.56
CA GLU A 104 -17.77 0.58 -16.35
C GLU A 104 -16.59 0.61 -17.32
N LYS A 105 -16.74 1.22 -18.49
CA LYS A 105 -15.64 1.36 -19.45
C LYS A 105 -14.47 2.17 -18.88
N MET A 106 -14.73 3.04 -17.90
CA MET A 106 -13.71 3.86 -17.25
C MET A 106 -13.01 3.16 -16.07
N ARG A 107 -13.27 1.88 -15.85
CA ARG A 107 -12.75 1.08 -14.74
C ARG A 107 -12.01 -0.14 -15.28
N LEU A 108 -11.01 -0.61 -14.52
CA LEU A 108 -10.25 -1.82 -14.88
C LEU A 108 -11.17 -3.03 -14.78
N GLN A 109 -11.17 -3.97 -15.72
CA GLN A 109 -11.96 -5.19 -15.55
C GLN A 109 -11.50 -6.01 -14.33
N PRO A 110 -12.38 -6.84 -13.74
CA PRO A 110 -12.03 -7.64 -12.58
C PRO A 110 -10.87 -8.60 -12.85
N LEU A 111 -9.85 -8.50 -12.01
CA LEU A 111 -8.70 -9.40 -11.98
C LEU A 111 -9.09 -10.72 -11.31
N THR A 112 -8.47 -11.83 -11.75
CA THR A 112 -8.86 -13.20 -11.35
C THR A 112 -7.74 -14.04 -10.74
N TYR A 113 -6.49 -13.59 -10.84
CA TYR A 113 -5.37 -14.26 -10.19
C TYR A 113 -5.38 -14.05 -8.68
N ASP A 114 -4.58 -14.86 -7.98
CA ASP A 114 -4.57 -14.87 -6.52
C ASP A 114 -3.91 -13.62 -5.92
N THR A 115 -4.46 -13.20 -4.79
CA THR A 115 -3.88 -12.20 -3.88
C THR A 115 -3.38 -12.86 -2.60
N ILE A 116 -2.62 -12.14 -1.79
CA ILE A 116 -2.23 -12.59 -0.45
C ILE A 116 -3.46 -12.87 0.43
N GLY A 117 -4.54 -12.13 0.23
CA GLY A 117 -5.83 -12.39 0.88
C GLY A 117 -6.39 -13.76 0.54
N ASP A 118 -6.27 -14.18 -0.71
CA ASP A 118 -6.71 -15.51 -1.14
C ASP A 118 -5.85 -16.61 -0.52
N ARG A 119 -4.53 -16.41 -0.45
CA ARG A 119 -3.59 -17.34 0.21
C ARG A 119 -3.91 -17.51 1.69
N LEU A 120 -4.17 -16.40 2.39
CA LEU A 120 -4.56 -16.38 3.80
C LEU A 120 -5.90 -17.09 4.01
N SER A 121 -6.92 -16.76 3.20
CA SER A 121 -8.25 -17.37 3.29
C SER A 121 -8.21 -18.87 2.99
N ALA A 122 -7.42 -19.32 2.01
CA ALA A 122 -7.25 -20.75 1.71
C ALA A 122 -6.67 -21.54 2.89
N LYS A 123 -5.77 -20.93 3.67
CA LYS A 123 -5.20 -21.51 4.90
C LYS A 123 -6.01 -21.17 6.17
N LYS A 124 -7.20 -20.57 6.03
CA LYS A 124 -8.09 -20.14 7.12
C LYS A 124 -7.42 -19.21 8.14
N ILE A 125 -6.46 -18.42 7.68
CA ILE A 125 -5.82 -17.39 8.50
C ILE A 125 -6.70 -16.14 8.46
N SER A 126 -7.08 -15.64 9.63
CA SER A 126 -7.89 -14.43 9.71
C SER A 126 -7.10 -13.23 9.23
N TRP A 127 -7.70 -12.43 8.35
CA TRP A 127 -7.10 -11.20 7.84
C TRP A 127 -8.17 -10.16 7.51
N SER A 128 -7.79 -8.89 7.48
CA SER A 128 -8.67 -7.81 6.99
C SER A 128 -7.86 -6.64 6.43
N TRP A 129 -8.49 -5.91 5.51
CA TRP A 129 -8.06 -4.58 5.05
C TRP A 129 -8.99 -3.53 5.65
N TYR A 130 -8.46 -2.66 6.51
CA TYR A 130 -9.19 -1.53 7.09
C TYR A 130 -8.86 -0.25 6.35
N SER A 131 -9.89 0.55 6.04
CA SER A 131 -9.71 1.84 5.39
C SER A 131 -10.54 2.94 6.03
N GLY A 132 -9.95 4.11 6.21
CA GLY A 132 -10.69 5.30 6.65
C GLY A 132 -11.76 5.70 5.64
N GLY A 133 -13.01 5.84 6.09
CA GLY A 133 -14.13 6.29 5.26
C GLY A 133 -14.73 5.24 4.32
N TYR A 134 -14.41 3.96 4.50
CA TYR A 134 -14.90 2.89 3.65
C TYR A 134 -16.41 2.71 3.76
N ASP A 135 -16.99 2.74 4.96
CA ASP A 135 -18.44 2.55 5.14
C ASP A 135 -19.24 3.70 4.50
N ASP A 136 -18.76 4.94 4.65
CA ASP A 136 -19.35 6.11 3.99
C ASP A 136 -19.26 5.96 2.47
N ALA A 137 -18.13 5.49 1.93
CA ALA A 137 -17.95 5.25 0.50
C ALA A 137 -18.88 4.16 -0.05
N VAL A 138 -19.04 3.05 0.67
CA VAL A 138 -19.99 1.98 0.33
C VAL A 138 -21.43 2.51 0.32
N ALA A 139 -21.78 3.39 1.26
CA ALA A 139 -23.10 4.03 1.34
C ALA A 139 -23.34 5.13 0.29
N GLY A 140 -22.40 5.34 -0.65
CA GLY A 140 -22.51 6.41 -1.66
C GLY A 140 -22.29 7.82 -1.09
N LYS A 141 -21.77 7.94 0.13
CA LYS A 141 -21.45 9.19 0.84
C LYS A 141 -19.94 9.45 0.91
N GLY A 142 -19.17 8.74 0.10
CA GLY A 142 -17.70 8.80 0.09
C GLY A 142 -17.19 10.13 -0.46
N ASP A 143 -16.56 10.92 0.40
CA ASP A 143 -15.77 12.09 0.03
C ASP A 143 -14.32 11.67 -0.24
N ILE A 144 -13.68 12.28 -1.24
CA ILE A 144 -12.27 12.05 -1.57
C ILE A 144 -11.33 12.39 -0.41
N ILE A 145 -11.72 13.33 0.47
CA ILE A 145 -10.96 13.68 1.68
C ILE A 145 -11.03 12.53 2.71
N LYS A 146 -12.04 11.66 2.62
CA LYS A 146 -12.20 10.52 3.53
C LYS A 146 -11.67 9.24 2.93
N TYR A 147 -12.08 8.89 1.70
CA TYR A 147 -11.78 7.61 1.07
C TYR A 147 -11.10 7.76 -0.30
N GLN A 148 -9.92 7.15 -0.44
CA GLN A 148 -9.21 7.07 -1.71
C GLN A 148 -9.52 5.75 -2.42
N TYR A 149 -10.42 5.80 -3.40
CA TYR A 149 -10.98 4.64 -4.08
C TYR A 149 -9.95 3.71 -4.73
N HIS A 150 -8.89 4.27 -5.32
CA HIS A 150 -7.85 3.50 -6.00
C HIS A 150 -6.76 2.95 -5.06
N HIS A 151 -6.84 3.23 -3.76
CA HIS A 151 -5.91 2.72 -2.74
C HIS A 151 -6.43 1.42 -2.09
N ASN A 152 -7.58 0.89 -2.49
CA ASN A 152 -8.04 -0.43 -2.02
C ASN A 152 -7.87 -1.46 -3.14
N PRO A 153 -6.73 -2.16 -3.19
CA PRO A 153 -6.38 -3.01 -4.34
C PRO A 153 -7.28 -4.25 -4.46
N PHE A 154 -7.89 -4.70 -3.36
CA PHE A 154 -8.81 -5.84 -3.39
C PHE A 154 -10.07 -5.58 -4.21
N LEU A 155 -10.53 -4.33 -4.32
CA LEU A 155 -11.73 -3.97 -5.10
C LEU A 155 -11.56 -4.17 -6.62
N TYR A 156 -10.34 -4.44 -7.08
CA TYR A 156 -10.04 -4.74 -8.48
C TYR A 156 -10.24 -6.22 -8.82
N PHE A 157 -10.51 -7.08 -7.85
CA PHE A 157 -10.53 -8.53 -8.04
C PHE A 157 -11.94 -9.11 -7.92
N ALA A 158 -12.28 -10.04 -8.82
CA ALA A 158 -13.60 -10.68 -8.87
C ALA A 158 -14.00 -11.37 -7.55
N LYS A 159 -13.03 -11.94 -6.83
CA LYS A 159 -13.23 -12.62 -5.55
C LYS A 159 -13.66 -11.70 -4.39
N TYR A 160 -13.63 -10.39 -4.60
CA TYR A 160 -13.98 -9.35 -3.63
C TYR A 160 -15.16 -8.49 -4.10
N ALA A 161 -15.86 -8.94 -5.16
CA ALA A 161 -17.11 -8.35 -5.62
C ALA A 161 -18.17 -8.33 -4.50
N PRO A 162 -19.20 -7.48 -4.60
CA PRO A 162 -20.34 -7.54 -3.67
C PRO A 162 -20.90 -8.97 -3.54
N ASN A 163 -21.34 -9.33 -2.33
CA ASN A 163 -21.90 -10.65 -1.99
C ASN A 163 -20.93 -11.84 -2.08
N THR A 164 -19.62 -11.62 -2.27
CA THR A 164 -18.60 -12.65 -2.14
C THR A 164 -18.13 -12.79 -0.68
N GLN A 165 -17.54 -13.93 -0.32
CA GLN A 165 -16.88 -14.08 0.98
C GLN A 165 -15.70 -13.11 1.14
N GLY A 166 -14.91 -12.90 0.07
CA GLY A 166 -13.77 -11.99 0.06
C GLY A 166 -14.15 -10.57 0.49
N ARG A 167 -15.36 -10.12 0.12
CA ARG A 167 -15.88 -8.80 0.50
C ARG A 167 -15.89 -8.55 2.01
N GLY A 168 -16.13 -9.58 2.82
CA GLY A 168 -16.21 -9.47 4.28
C GLY A 168 -14.89 -9.09 4.97
N HIS A 169 -13.77 -9.18 4.25
CA HIS A 169 -12.45 -8.78 4.74
C HIS A 169 -12.17 -7.28 4.57
N LEU A 170 -12.98 -6.56 3.79
CA LEU A 170 -12.81 -5.13 3.54
C LEU A 170 -13.68 -4.34 4.51
N LYS A 171 -13.05 -3.57 5.40
CA LYS A 171 -13.68 -2.97 6.57
C LYS A 171 -13.32 -1.49 6.73
N ASP A 172 -14.14 -0.75 7.46
CA ASP A 172 -13.84 0.63 7.83
C ASP A 172 -12.87 0.71 9.03
N GLU A 173 -12.07 1.77 9.09
CA GLU A 173 -11.15 2.01 10.20
C GLU A 173 -11.85 2.05 11.57
N LYS A 174 -13.13 2.44 11.65
CA LYS A 174 -13.90 2.44 12.90
C LYS A 174 -13.94 1.04 13.52
N LEU A 175 -14.08 0.00 12.68
CA LEU A 175 -14.12 -1.39 13.11
C LEU A 175 -12.74 -1.89 13.58
N PHE A 176 -11.65 -1.37 13.02
CA PHE A 176 -10.29 -1.66 13.51
C PHE A 176 -10.16 -1.25 14.98
N PHE A 177 -10.56 -0.02 15.33
CA PHE A 177 -10.41 0.46 16.71
C PHE A 177 -11.33 -0.27 17.70
N SER A 178 -12.54 -0.68 17.29
CA SER A 178 -13.40 -1.49 18.17
C SER A 178 -12.86 -2.91 18.36
N GLU A 179 -12.46 -3.59 17.28
CA GLU A 179 -11.86 -4.93 17.36
C GLU A 179 -10.53 -4.90 18.13
N LEU A 180 -9.73 -3.83 17.99
CA LEU A 180 -8.52 -3.61 18.79
C LEU A 180 -8.82 -3.49 20.27
N ARG A 181 -9.81 -2.69 20.69
CA ARG A 181 -10.20 -2.59 22.11
C ARG A 181 -10.62 -3.93 22.69
N GLU A 182 -11.30 -4.75 21.89
CA GLU A 182 -11.77 -6.08 22.29
C GLU A 182 -10.70 -7.18 22.19
N GLY A 183 -9.52 -6.87 21.63
CA GLY A 183 -8.46 -7.86 21.39
C GLY A 183 -8.81 -8.89 20.30
N LYS A 184 -9.70 -8.52 19.38
CA LYS A 184 -10.26 -9.36 18.30
C LYS A 184 -9.67 -9.07 16.91
N LEU A 185 -8.57 -8.32 16.83
CA LEU A 185 -7.91 -8.09 15.54
C LEU A 185 -7.53 -9.42 14.87
N PRO A 186 -7.63 -9.51 13.54
CA PRO A 186 -7.22 -10.69 12.80
C PRO A 186 -5.69 -10.87 12.83
N SER A 187 -5.24 -12.03 12.35
CA SER A 187 -3.83 -12.43 12.37
C SER A 187 -2.97 -11.60 11.40
N VAL A 188 -3.57 -11.10 10.32
CA VAL A 188 -2.95 -10.16 9.36
C VAL A 188 -3.86 -8.94 9.18
N VAL A 189 -3.33 -7.76 9.43
CA VAL A 189 -4.06 -6.49 9.30
C VAL A 189 -3.33 -5.60 8.30
N PHE A 190 -4.04 -5.18 7.27
CA PHE A 190 -3.65 -4.03 6.46
C PHE A 190 -4.47 -2.83 6.90
N PHE A 191 -3.82 -1.70 7.17
CA PHE A 191 -4.49 -0.49 7.62
C PHE A 191 -4.12 0.67 6.71
N LYS A 192 -5.12 1.27 6.06
CA LYS A 192 -4.98 2.45 5.23
C LYS A 192 -5.76 3.61 5.87
N PRO A 193 -5.09 4.68 6.34
CA PRO A 193 -5.79 5.79 7.01
C PRO A 193 -6.71 6.55 6.06
N ALA A 194 -7.62 7.37 6.59
CA ALA A 194 -8.44 8.28 5.79
C ALA A 194 -7.55 9.16 4.87
N ALA A 195 -8.11 9.68 3.78
CA ALA A 195 -7.30 10.44 2.81
C ALA A 195 -6.63 11.68 3.44
N SER A 196 -7.31 12.40 4.34
CA SER A 196 -6.72 13.52 5.09
C SER A 196 -5.49 13.15 5.92
N ASP A 197 -5.36 11.87 6.26
CA ASP A 197 -4.41 11.35 7.26
C ASP A 197 -3.37 10.40 6.65
N ASN A 198 -3.23 10.37 5.31
CA ASN A 198 -2.35 9.41 4.62
C ASN A 198 -1.01 9.98 4.13
N GLN A 199 -0.69 11.23 4.50
CA GLN A 199 0.53 11.95 4.11
C GLN A 199 0.74 12.20 2.61
N HIS A 200 -0.26 11.93 1.77
CA HIS A 200 -0.13 12.19 0.34
C HIS A 200 -0.01 13.69 0.05
N PRO A 201 0.98 14.11 -0.77
CA PRO A 201 1.15 15.50 -1.16
C PRO A 201 -0.11 16.07 -1.82
N GLY A 202 -0.35 17.37 -1.58
CA GLY A 202 -1.41 18.14 -2.23
C GLY A 202 -2.77 18.11 -1.52
N TYR A 203 -3.07 17.12 -0.68
CA TYR A 203 -4.35 17.06 0.05
C TYR A 203 -4.29 16.59 1.51
N ALA A 204 -3.18 15.98 1.95
CA ALA A 204 -3.00 15.53 3.32
C ALA A 204 -1.95 16.37 4.07
N SER A 205 -2.04 16.37 5.40
CA SER A 205 -1.06 17.05 6.28
C SER A 205 -0.10 16.04 6.88
N VAL A 206 1.21 16.28 6.72
CA VAL A 206 2.26 15.44 7.34
C VAL A 206 2.09 15.37 8.85
N LYS A 207 1.80 16.51 9.50
CA LYS A 207 1.60 16.61 10.95
C LYS A 207 0.36 15.85 11.42
N ALA A 208 -0.79 16.10 10.80
CA ALA A 208 -2.05 15.46 11.22
C ALA A 208 -1.97 13.93 11.04
N ALA A 209 -1.34 13.49 9.96
CA ALA A 209 -1.12 12.07 9.71
C ALA A 209 -0.09 11.44 10.66
N ASP A 210 0.96 12.17 11.06
CA ASP A 210 1.90 11.70 12.10
C ASP A 210 1.22 11.57 13.48
N GLU A 211 0.29 12.48 13.80
CA GLU A 211 -0.58 12.37 14.99
C GLU A 211 -1.52 11.16 14.90
N LYS A 212 -2.13 10.91 13.73
CA LYS A 212 -2.96 9.71 13.48
C LYS A 212 -2.13 8.43 13.61
N LEU A 213 -0.94 8.39 13.03
CA LEU A 213 0.01 7.29 13.14
C LEU A 213 0.33 7.01 14.60
N ARG A 214 0.70 8.04 15.36
CA ARG A 214 0.94 7.93 16.81
C ARG A 214 -0.26 7.30 17.51
N HIS A 215 -1.47 7.81 17.25
CA HIS A 215 -2.69 7.30 17.87
C HIS A 215 -2.93 5.81 17.57
N ILE A 216 -2.69 5.36 16.33
CA ILE A 216 -2.83 3.96 15.94
C ILE A 216 -1.83 3.08 16.72
N ILE A 217 -0.54 3.45 16.69
CA ILE A 217 0.52 2.66 17.32
C ILE A 217 0.32 2.61 18.85
N GLU A 218 0.04 3.75 19.48
CA GLU A 218 -0.20 3.82 20.93
C GLU A 218 -1.46 3.04 21.34
N SER A 219 -2.51 3.04 20.51
CA SER A 219 -3.69 2.20 20.76
C SER A 219 -3.36 0.71 20.71
N ILE A 220 -2.49 0.29 19.79
CA ILE A 220 -2.03 -1.11 19.71
C ILE A 220 -1.19 -1.44 20.95
N GLN A 221 -0.22 -0.59 21.29
CA GLN A 221 0.67 -0.76 22.46
C GLN A 221 -0.09 -0.76 23.79
N ALA A 222 -1.17 0.01 23.91
CA ALA A 222 -2.00 0.03 25.10
C ALA A 222 -2.75 -1.30 25.32
N ASN A 223 -3.05 -2.06 24.27
CA ASN A 223 -3.63 -3.39 24.41
C ASN A 223 -2.56 -4.48 24.45
N GLN A 224 -2.12 -4.86 25.66
CA GLN A 224 -1.08 -5.88 25.85
C GLN A 224 -1.42 -7.27 25.28
N LYS A 225 -2.71 -7.62 25.17
CA LYS A 225 -3.14 -8.90 24.55
C LYS A 225 -2.86 -8.94 23.04
N VAL A 226 -2.79 -7.76 22.42
CA VAL A 226 -2.45 -7.58 21.01
C VAL A 226 -0.96 -7.28 20.87
N TRP A 227 -0.47 -6.23 21.53
CA TRP A 227 0.91 -5.73 21.38
C TRP A 227 1.98 -6.79 21.61
N SER A 228 1.86 -7.60 22.66
CA SER A 228 2.87 -8.58 23.07
C SER A 228 3.23 -9.61 22.00
N LYS A 229 2.37 -9.78 20.98
CA LYS A 229 2.52 -10.73 19.87
C LYS A 229 2.50 -10.07 18.49
N SER A 230 2.59 -8.75 18.43
CA SER A 230 2.45 -7.99 17.19
C SER A 230 3.79 -7.59 16.58
N VAL A 231 3.77 -7.50 15.26
CA VAL A 231 4.76 -6.78 14.45
C VAL A 231 3.99 -5.74 13.66
N ILE A 232 4.40 -4.48 13.76
CA ILE A 232 3.83 -3.38 13.00
C ILE A 232 4.88 -2.91 12.01
N ILE A 233 4.48 -2.80 10.75
CA ILE A 233 5.31 -2.27 9.67
C ILE A 233 4.67 -0.97 9.24
N ILE A 234 5.39 0.14 9.42
CA ILE A 234 5.03 1.43 8.86
C ILE A 234 5.80 1.57 7.57
N THR A 235 5.11 1.78 6.45
CA THR A 235 5.74 2.12 5.18
C THR A 235 4.75 2.85 4.27
N TYR A 236 5.19 3.20 3.08
CA TYR A 236 4.47 3.99 2.10
C TYR A 236 4.21 3.16 0.84
N ASP A 237 3.25 3.57 0.04
CA ASP A 237 3.02 3.00 -1.28
C ASP A 237 3.99 3.57 -2.32
N GLU A 238 4.31 4.86 -2.24
CA GLU A 238 5.20 5.57 -3.16
C GLU A 238 5.92 6.76 -2.48
N ASN A 239 6.74 7.51 -3.25
CA ASN A 239 7.66 8.54 -2.71
C ASN A 239 7.10 9.97 -2.74
N GLY A 240 5.86 10.19 -3.19
CA GLY A 240 5.21 11.48 -3.30
C GLY A 240 5.83 12.42 -4.35
N GLY A 241 6.70 11.89 -5.22
CA GLY A 241 7.48 12.69 -6.17
C GLY A 241 8.70 13.40 -5.57
N LEU A 242 9.04 13.14 -4.29
CA LEU A 242 10.25 13.64 -3.65
C LEU A 242 11.48 12.82 -4.08
N TRP A 243 12.62 13.48 -4.18
CA TRP A 243 13.89 12.92 -4.59
C TRP A 243 14.50 12.08 -3.46
N ASP A 244 15.07 10.94 -3.83
CA ASP A 244 15.97 10.15 -2.99
C ASP A 244 17.26 9.90 -3.78
N HIS A 245 18.40 9.96 -3.09
CA HIS A 245 19.72 9.77 -3.72
C HIS A 245 20.02 8.30 -4.05
N ALA A 246 19.35 7.34 -3.42
CA ALA A 246 19.61 5.92 -3.62
C ALA A 246 19.00 5.46 -4.94
N ALA A 247 19.87 5.02 -5.85
CA ALA A 247 19.44 4.37 -7.07
C ALA A 247 18.69 3.06 -6.73
N PRO A 248 17.46 2.85 -7.23
CA PRO A 248 16.74 1.60 -7.01
C PRO A 248 17.51 0.40 -7.59
N PRO A 249 17.46 -0.77 -6.91
CA PRO A 249 17.92 -2.02 -7.49
C PRO A 249 17.20 -2.30 -8.81
N LYS A 250 17.89 -2.94 -9.76
CA LYS A 250 17.27 -3.40 -11.02
C LYS A 250 16.91 -4.87 -10.88
N ILE A 251 15.61 -5.19 -10.77
CA ILE A 251 15.15 -6.58 -10.70
C ILE A 251 14.41 -6.96 -11.98
N ASP A 252 13.42 -6.18 -12.38
CA ASP A 252 12.65 -6.39 -13.59
C ASP A 252 12.27 -5.04 -14.24
N ARG A 253 11.43 -5.08 -15.27
CA ARG A 253 10.98 -3.87 -15.96
C ARG A 253 10.05 -2.97 -15.13
N TRP A 254 9.54 -3.49 -14.01
CA TRP A 254 8.58 -2.79 -13.16
C TRP A 254 9.23 -2.14 -11.98
N GLY A 255 10.34 -2.67 -11.45
CA GLY A 255 10.97 -2.11 -10.27
C GLY A 255 12.11 -2.95 -9.71
N PRO A 256 12.45 -2.74 -8.42
CA PRO A 256 11.89 -1.75 -7.48
C PRO A 256 11.95 -0.28 -7.93
N GLY A 257 11.02 0.53 -7.42
CA GLY A 257 10.97 1.99 -7.57
C GLY A 257 11.80 2.73 -6.51
N THR A 258 11.52 4.01 -6.31
CA THR A 258 12.23 4.87 -5.34
C THR A 258 12.22 4.29 -3.93
N ARG A 259 13.28 4.54 -3.16
CA ARG A 259 13.33 4.22 -1.73
C ARG A 259 12.19 4.94 -0.99
N ILE A 260 11.56 4.24 -0.05
CA ILE A 260 10.47 4.74 0.78
C ILE A 260 10.78 4.44 2.26
N PRO A 261 10.30 5.27 3.21
CA PRO A 261 10.56 5.00 4.62
C PRO A 261 9.92 3.66 5.05
N ALA A 262 10.62 2.91 5.88
CA ALA A 262 10.07 1.72 6.52
C ALA A 262 10.58 1.55 7.96
N ILE A 263 9.66 1.33 8.90
CA ILE A 263 9.97 1.11 10.32
C ILE A 263 9.28 -0.17 10.77
N ILE A 264 10.04 -1.04 11.44
CA ILE A 264 9.52 -2.25 12.08
C ILE A 264 9.41 -1.97 13.58
N ILE A 265 8.18 -2.01 14.11
CA ILE A 265 7.85 -1.79 15.52
C ILE A 265 7.30 -3.09 16.10
N SER A 266 7.99 -3.65 17.09
CA SER A 266 7.58 -4.91 17.74
C SER A 266 8.28 -5.10 19.09
N PRO A 267 7.68 -5.83 20.05
CA PRO A 267 8.41 -6.33 21.22
C PRO A 267 9.64 -7.17 20.86
N TYR A 268 9.68 -7.74 19.65
CA TYR A 268 10.75 -8.61 19.16
C TYR A 268 11.76 -7.90 18.26
N ALA A 269 11.48 -6.66 17.85
CA ALA A 269 12.35 -5.89 16.97
C ALA A 269 13.62 -5.43 17.68
N LYS A 270 14.71 -5.34 16.92
CA LYS A 270 15.92 -4.66 17.39
C LYS A 270 15.59 -3.20 17.71
N ARG A 271 16.18 -2.71 18.80
CA ARG A 271 15.97 -1.35 19.32
C ARG A 271 17.09 -0.44 18.86
N GLY A 272 16.77 0.77 18.42
CA GLY A 272 17.74 1.75 17.93
C GLY A 272 18.64 1.22 16.81
N TYR A 273 18.08 0.42 15.90
CA TYR A 273 18.83 -0.30 14.87
C TYR A 273 18.47 0.20 13.47
N VAL A 274 19.47 0.27 12.58
CA VAL A 274 19.25 0.52 11.15
C VAL A 274 19.55 -0.77 10.39
N ASP A 275 18.54 -1.31 9.71
CA ASP A 275 18.67 -2.47 8.83
C ASP A 275 18.95 -2.02 7.40
N HIS A 276 20.14 -2.39 6.90
CA HIS A 276 20.63 -2.07 5.56
C HIS A 276 20.32 -3.16 4.52
N THR A 277 19.52 -4.16 4.89
CA THR A 277 19.08 -5.19 3.95
C THR A 277 18.18 -4.57 2.89
N VAL A 278 18.43 -4.89 1.61
CA VAL A 278 17.60 -4.41 0.50
C VAL A 278 16.24 -5.11 0.54
N TYR A 279 15.18 -4.34 0.73
CA TYR A 279 13.79 -4.78 0.71
C TYR A 279 13.00 -4.02 -0.34
N ASP A 280 11.89 -4.60 -0.79
CA ASP A 280 10.81 -3.85 -1.43
C ASP A 280 9.47 -4.22 -0.76
N THR A 281 8.34 -3.63 -1.16
CA THR A 281 7.04 -3.95 -0.53
C THR A 281 6.64 -5.43 -0.64
N THR A 282 7.21 -6.21 -1.58
CA THR A 282 7.01 -7.67 -1.64
C THR A 282 7.73 -8.43 -0.51
N SER A 283 8.66 -7.78 0.20
CA SER A 283 9.29 -8.31 1.41
C SER A 283 8.28 -8.45 2.57
N ILE A 284 7.19 -7.66 2.56
CA ILE A 284 6.06 -7.80 3.48
C ILE A 284 5.29 -9.10 3.17
N LEU A 285 5.01 -9.35 1.89
CA LEU A 285 4.39 -10.60 1.43
C LEU A 285 5.24 -11.80 1.84
N LYS A 286 6.55 -11.73 1.59
CA LYS A 286 7.50 -12.77 1.98
C LYS A 286 7.48 -13.07 3.48
N MET A 287 7.35 -12.03 4.32
CA MET A 287 7.22 -12.20 5.77
C MET A 287 5.91 -12.94 6.13
N ILE A 288 4.78 -12.54 5.54
CA ILE A 288 3.47 -13.17 5.76
C ILE A 288 3.50 -14.63 5.30
N GLU A 289 4.02 -14.90 4.11
CA GLU A 289 4.17 -16.24 3.54
C GLU A 289 4.98 -17.16 4.44
N ARG A 290 6.16 -16.70 4.89
CA ARG A 290 6.99 -17.48 5.81
C ARG A 290 6.31 -17.71 7.15
N ARG A 291 5.57 -16.73 7.66
CA ARG A 291 4.90 -16.84 8.96
C ARG A 291 3.78 -17.87 8.93
N TYR A 292 3.02 -17.96 7.84
CA TYR A 292 1.82 -18.79 7.73
C TYR A 292 1.95 -19.96 6.76
N ASP A 293 3.17 -20.25 6.27
CA ASP A 293 3.44 -21.32 5.32
C ASP A 293 2.54 -21.21 4.07
N LEU A 294 2.59 -20.05 3.41
CA LEU A 294 1.82 -19.76 2.21
C LEU A 294 2.69 -19.88 0.96
N GLU A 295 2.08 -20.32 -0.13
CA GLU A 295 2.71 -20.29 -1.45
C GLU A 295 2.88 -18.84 -1.93
N PRO A 296 4.08 -18.47 -2.45
CA PRO A 296 4.29 -17.16 -3.08
C PRO A 296 3.32 -16.91 -4.25
N LEU A 297 2.97 -15.65 -4.49
CA LEU A 297 2.08 -15.24 -5.57
C LEU A 297 2.79 -15.21 -6.92
N THR A 298 4.10 -14.98 -6.92
CA THR A 298 4.97 -14.85 -8.09
C THR A 298 6.40 -15.31 -7.77
N ASP A 299 7.33 -15.09 -8.70
CA ASP A 299 8.76 -15.15 -8.40
C ASP A 299 9.29 -13.90 -7.69
N ARG A 300 8.57 -12.77 -7.71
CA ARG A 300 9.03 -11.51 -7.10
C ARG A 300 9.03 -11.58 -5.58
N ASP A 301 7.90 -11.93 -4.98
CA ASP A 301 7.79 -12.22 -3.55
C ASP A 301 8.53 -13.51 -3.16
N ARG A 302 8.54 -14.56 -4.01
CA ARG A 302 9.35 -15.78 -3.74
C ARG A 302 10.82 -15.45 -3.48
N ASN A 303 11.41 -14.57 -4.27
CA ASN A 303 12.82 -14.22 -4.21
C ASN A 303 13.13 -12.98 -3.35
N ALA A 304 12.11 -12.33 -2.78
CA ALA A 304 12.30 -11.18 -1.91
C ALA A 304 13.03 -11.56 -0.61
N ASN A 305 13.75 -10.59 -0.04
CA ASN A 305 14.30 -10.72 1.31
C ASN A 305 13.16 -10.69 2.33
N ALA A 306 13.12 -11.64 3.25
CA ALA A 306 12.14 -11.58 4.33
C ALA A 306 12.55 -10.55 5.38
N LEU A 307 11.60 -9.75 5.87
CA LEU A 307 11.86 -8.77 6.92
C LEU A 307 12.44 -9.43 8.18
N LYS A 308 13.57 -8.90 8.63
CA LYS A 308 14.27 -9.36 9.83
C LYS A 308 13.62 -8.75 11.08
N VAL A 309 12.52 -9.33 11.52
CA VAL A 309 11.82 -8.85 12.73
C VAL A 309 12.55 -9.27 14.00
N MET A 310 13.07 -10.50 14.07
CA MET A 310 13.64 -11.06 15.30
C MET A 310 15.16 -11.09 15.26
N GLU A 311 15.79 -10.94 16.42
CA GLU A 311 17.09 -11.58 16.66
C GLU A 311 16.88 -13.10 16.67
N LYS A 312 17.78 -13.84 16.01
CA LYS A 312 17.92 -15.28 16.32
C LYS A 312 18.24 -15.35 17.81
N LYS A 313 17.28 -15.76 18.65
CA LYS A 313 17.60 -16.38 19.93
C LYS A 313 17.97 -17.83 19.68
#